data_AF-A0A1E7HDI3-F1
#
_entry.id   AF-A0A1E7HDI3-F1
#
_cell.length_a   1.000
_cell.length_b   1.000
_cell.length_c   1.000
_cell.angle_alpha   90.00
_cell.angle_beta   90.00
_cell.angle_gamma   90.00
#
_symmetry.space_group_name_H-M   'P 1'
#
loop_
_entity.id
_entity.type
_entity.pdbx_description
1 polymer ?
#
loop_
_entity_poly.entity_id
_entity_poly.type
_entity_poly.pdbx_seq_one_letter_code
_entity_poly.pdbx_strand_id
1 'polypeptide(L)'
;MGLFDGAGGTSESGSTAEIAKWLDLPVLLIVDVIGMARSVAALVKGYLEFDSGLRVAGVVLNKVGSKRHAALLKEALSPLGLSWTGTLFRNQDLRLPSRHLGLITAEEGGLETEQADLFRSWLEKGCDLNSLLKTIRQNRKDICPADQTGTIKRPGISHSRPVRIAVAKDEAFCFYYQANLDILEKFGAEIVFFSPLRDHSLPPGIQGLYLGGGYPELHAEALSRNRDLREEILTKAQGNLPIYAECGGFLYLCRGLAQKEEPRPAHPWVGLFPFVVNMQKRC
;
A
#
# COMPACT_ATOMS: atom_id res chain seq x y z
N MET A 1 -2.14 -14.11 1.00
CA MET A 1 -1.68 -14.35 2.38
C MET A 1 -2.88 -14.15 3.29
N GLY A 2 -3.09 -15.08 4.21
CA GLY A 2 -4.11 -15.04 5.24
C GLY A 2 -3.64 -14.30 6.50
N LEU A 3 -4.48 -14.35 7.53
CA LEU A 3 -4.31 -13.60 8.78
C LEU A 3 -3.01 -13.93 9.53
N PHE A 4 -2.62 -15.20 9.54
CA PHE A 4 -1.45 -15.71 10.26
C PHE A 4 -0.22 -15.93 9.35
N ASP A 5 -0.33 -15.65 8.06
CA ASP A 5 0.76 -15.86 7.11
C ASP A 5 1.79 -14.72 7.28
N GLY A 6 3.00 -15.06 7.69
CA GLY A 6 4.13 -14.14 7.88
C GLY A 6 5.42 -14.64 7.22
N ALA A 7 6.56 -14.27 7.79
CA ALA A 7 7.89 -14.63 7.32
C ALA A 7 8.21 -16.14 7.44
N GLY A 8 7.45 -16.90 8.23
CA GLY A 8 7.65 -18.34 8.41
C GLY A 8 6.38 -19.04 8.90
N GLY A 9 6.36 -20.38 8.83
CA GLY A 9 5.20 -21.19 9.20
C GLY A 9 5.08 -21.53 10.70
N THR A 10 6.08 -21.17 11.49
CA THR A 10 6.15 -21.48 12.94
C THR A 10 6.09 -20.24 13.82
N SER A 11 6.06 -19.05 13.23
CA SER A 11 6.00 -17.77 13.94
C SER A 11 5.01 -16.85 13.26
N GLU A 12 4.39 -15.98 14.02
CA GLU A 12 3.51 -14.93 13.50
C GLU A 12 4.26 -13.70 12.94
N SER A 13 5.60 -13.74 12.92
CA SER A 13 6.43 -12.60 12.52
C SER A 13 6.08 -12.12 11.12
N GLY A 14 5.75 -10.83 10.98
CA GLY A 14 5.34 -10.21 9.72
C GLY A 14 3.91 -10.54 9.28
N SER A 15 3.12 -11.23 10.12
CA SER A 15 1.72 -11.54 9.82
C SER A 15 0.78 -10.37 10.14
N THR A 16 -0.43 -10.43 9.58
CA THR A 16 -1.48 -9.45 9.91
C THR A 16 -1.91 -9.56 11.39
N ALA A 17 -1.88 -10.77 11.96
CA ALA A 17 -2.20 -11.01 13.36
C ALA A 17 -1.24 -10.31 14.32
N GLU A 18 0.07 -10.37 14.05
CA GLU A 18 1.09 -9.70 14.85
C GLU A 18 0.89 -8.17 14.86
N ILE A 19 0.68 -7.58 13.68
CA ILE A 19 0.42 -6.14 13.53
C ILE A 19 -0.87 -5.74 14.28
N ALA A 20 -1.93 -6.54 14.16
CA ALA A 20 -3.18 -6.28 14.86
C ALA A 20 -2.99 -6.28 16.39
N LYS A 21 -2.17 -7.19 16.93
CA LYS A 21 -1.86 -7.23 18.36
C LYS A 21 -1.01 -6.03 18.81
N TRP A 22 0.02 -5.65 18.05
CA TRP A 22 0.85 -4.48 18.38
C TRP A 22 0.06 -3.18 18.42
N LEU A 23 -0.91 -3.03 17.52
CA LEU A 23 -1.74 -1.84 17.41
C LEU A 23 -3.04 -1.92 18.24
N ASP A 24 -3.24 -3.01 18.98
CA ASP A 24 -4.51 -3.37 19.65
C ASP A 24 -5.74 -3.15 18.73
N LEU A 25 -5.64 -3.61 17.49
CA LEU A 25 -6.70 -3.49 16.50
C LEU A 25 -7.57 -4.75 16.49
N PRO A 26 -8.91 -4.59 16.52
CA PRO A 26 -9.77 -5.72 16.25
C PRO A 26 -9.68 -6.15 14.79
N VAL A 27 -9.74 -7.45 14.56
CA VAL A 27 -9.68 -8.07 13.23
C VAL A 27 -11.09 -8.36 12.72
N LEU A 28 -11.35 -8.01 11.46
CA LEU A 28 -12.53 -8.44 10.74
C LEU A 28 -12.15 -9.57 9.78
N LEU A 29 -12.64 -10.79 10.02
CA LEU A 29 -12.28 -11.95 9.21
C LEU A 29 -13.12 -11.99 7.93
N ILE A 30 -12.47 -11.90 6.77
CA ILE A 30 -13.14 -12.04 5.47
C ILE A 30 -12.98 -13.49 4.99
N VAL A 31 -14.10 -14.20 4.84
CA VAL A 31 -14.11 -15.63 4.48
C VAL A 31 -14.73 -15.80 3.10
N ASP A 32 -13.99 -16.38 2.16
CA ASP A 32 -14.57 -16.85 0.89
C ASP A 32 -15.42 -18.11 1.16
N VAL A 33 -16.73 -18.01 0.97
CA VAL A 33 -17.67 -19.07 1.28
C VAL A 33 -18.17 -19.83 0.04
N ILE A 34 -17.50 -19.69 -1.11
CA ILE A 34 -17.88 -20.46 -2.31
C ILE A 34 -17.90 -21.95 -1.99
N GLY A 35 -19.02 -22.59 -2.27
CA GLY A 35 -19.22 -24.04 -2.05
C GLY A 35 -19.30 -24.45 -0.57
N MET A 36 -19.29 -23.50 0.37
CA MET A 36 -19.37 -23.80 1.79
C MET A 36 -20.82 -23.81 2.28
N ALA A 37 -21.01 -24.52 3.40
CA ALA A 37 -22.26 -24.58 4.13
C ALA A 37 -21.88 -24.61 5.62
N ARG A 38 -22.18 -25.70 6.33
CA ARG A 38 -21.81 -25.87 7.75
C ARG A 38 -20.30 -25.78 8.01
N SER A 39 -19.44 -26.14 7.06
CA SER A 39 -17.98 -26.10 7.20
C SER A 39 -17.42 -24.70 7.49
N VAL A 40 -18.15 -23.63 7.13
CA VAL A 40 -17.74 -22.26 7.48
C VAL A 40 -17.59 -22.08 9.00
N ALA A 41 -18.43 -22.77 9.79
CA ALA A 41 -18.38 -22.68 11.24
C ALA A 41 -17.11 -23.32 11.81
N ALA A 42 -16.67 -24.45 11.26
CA ALA A 42 -15.42 -25.09 11.67
C ALA A 42 -14.20 -24.20 11.34
N LEU A 43 -14.19 -23.62 10.13
CA LEU A 43 -13.13 -22.71 9.70
C LEU A 43 -13.06 -21.47 10.60
N VAL A 44 -14.18 -20.77 10.77
CA VAL A 44 -14.25 -19.55 11.58
C VAL A 44 -13.90 -19.86 13.04
N LYS A 45 -14.44 -20.94 13.61
CA LYS A 45 -14.07 -21.38 14.96
C LYS A 45 -12.57 -21.57 15.11
N GLY A 46 -11.93 -22.22 14.13
CA GLY A 46 -10.48 -22.38 14.09
C GLY A 46 -9.77 -21.03 14.19
N TYR A 47 -10.14 -20.04 13.37
CA TYR A 47 -9.55 -18.70 13.45
C TYR A 47 -9.82 -17.96 14.77
N LEU A 48 -10.99 -18.13 15.37
CA LEU A 48 -11.33 -17.53 16.66
C LEU A 48 -10.51 -18.11 17.82
N GLU A 49 -10.18 -19.40 17.74
CA GLU A 49 -9.51 -20.12 18.85
C GLU A 49 -8.00 -20.29 18.64
N PHE A 50 -7.50 -20.10 17.42
CA PHE A 50 -6.09 -20.35 17.07
C PHE A 50 -5.11 -19.45 17.83
N ASP A 51 -5.46 -18.17 17.99
CA ASP A 51 -4.68 -17.20 18.77
C ASP A 51 -5.59 -16.42 19.73
N SER A 52 -5.55 -16.79 21.00
CA SER A 52 -6.33 -16.14 22.06
C SER A 52 -5.97 -14.66 22.31
N GLY A 53 -4.80 -14.20 21.84
CA GLY A 53 -4.39 -12.81 21.92
C GLY A 53 -5.06 -11.92 20.86
N LEU A 54 -5.71 -12.52 19.87
CA LEU A 54 -6.33 -11.79 18.77
C LEU A 54 -7.80 -11.47 19.06
N ARG A 55 -8.18 -10.19 18.89
CA ARG A 55 -9.56 -9.75 19.07
C ARG A 55 -10.28 -9.75 17.73
N VAL A 56 -11.20 -10.70 17.52
CA VAL A 56 -12.03 -10.71 16.29
C VAL A 56 -13.31 -9.92 16.52
N ALA A 57 -13.51 -8.84 15.76
CA ALA A 57 -14.73 -8.02 15.83
C ALA A 57 -15.93 -8.63 15.10
N GLY A 58 -15.69 -9.52 14.15
CA GLY A 58 -16.75 -10.16 13.37
C GLY A 58 -16.24 -10.85 12.12
N VAL A 59 -17.19 -11.30 11.30
CA VAL A 59 -16.90 -12.05 10.07
C VAL A 59 -17.65 -11.45 8.88
N VAL A 60 -16.99 -11.31 7.74
CA VAL A 60 -17.61 -11.01 6.45
C VAL A 60 -17.65 -12.28 5.62
N LEU A 61 -18.85 -12.72 5.27
CA LEU A 61 -19.07 -13.82 4.33
C LEU A 61 -18.96 -13.28 2.91
N ASN A 62 -17.88 -13.61 2.21
CA ASN A 62 -17.59 -13.13 0.86
C ASN A 62 -18.00 -14.13 -0.20
N LYS A 63 -18.47 -13.63 -1.35
CA LYS A 63 -18.94 -14.42 -2.51
C LYS A 63 -20.12 -15.35 -2.20
N VAL A 64 -21.07 -14.88 -1.39
CA VAL A 64 -22.30 -15.61 -1.08
C VAL A 64 -23.16 -15.78 -2.33
N GLY A 65 -23.67 -16.99 -2.55
CA GLY A 65 -24.37 -17.35 -3.80
C GLY A 65 -25.85 -16.94 -3.87
N SER A 66 -26.57 -16.91 -2.75
CA SER A 66 -28.01 -16.60 -2.71
C SER A 66 -28.49 -16.27 -1.30
N LYS A 67 -29.69 -15.70 -1.14
CA LYS A 67 -30.26 -15.40 0.18
C LYS A 67 -30.43 -16.66 1.04
N ARG A 68 -30.81 -17.79 0.42
CA ARG A 68 -30.88 -19.10 1.09
C ARG A 68 -29.50 -19.56 1.57
N HIS A 69 -28.48 -19.40 0.74
CA HIS A 69 -27.10 -19.71 1.11
C HIS A 69 -26.64 -18.83 2.29
N ALA A 70 -26.94 -17.52 2.26
CA ALA A 70 -26.64 -16.61 3.36
C ALA A 70 -27.29 -17.05 4.68
N ALA A 71 -28.57 -17.44 4.65
CA ALA A 71 -29.29 -17.91 5.83
C ALA A 71 -28.63 -19.17 6.43
N LEU A 72 -28.27 -20.13 5.58
CA LEU A 72 -27.61 -21.36 6.00
C LEU A 72 -26.23 -21.10 6.65
N LEU A 73 -25.44 -20.18 6.08
CA LEU A 73 -24.15 -19.81 6.66
C LEU A 73 -24.31 -19.12 8.02
N LYS A 74 -25.28 -18.21 8.15
CA LYS A 74 -25.57 -17.53 9.41
C LYS A 74 -26.06 -18.49 10.48
N GLU A 75 -26.91 -19.45 10.12
CA GLU A 75 -27.35 -20.52 11.01
C GLU A 75 -26.15 -21.33 11.53
N ALA A 76 -25.24 -21.73 10.62
CA ALA A 76 -24.03 -22.47 10.99
C ALA A 76 -23.11 -21.68 11.93
N LEU A 77 -23.03 -20.36 11.79
CA LEU A 77 -22.20 -19.48 12.61
C LEU A 77 -22.85 -19.04 13.92
N SER A 78 -24.18 -19.17 14.05
CA SER A 78 -24.92 -18.73 15.24
C SER A 78 -24.37 -19.27 16.57
N PRO A 79 -23.89 -20.54 16.69
CA PRO A 79 -23.37 -21.05 17.96
C PRO A 79 -22.03 -20.42 18.38
N LEU A 80 -21.33 -19.74 17.47
CA LEU A 80 -20.04 -19.10 17.76
C LEU A 80 -20.20 -17.74 18.46
N GLY A 81 -21.43 -17.20 18.57
CA GLY A 81 -21.69 -15.96 19.31
C GLY A 81 -20.99 -14.72 18.73
N LEU A 82 -20.78 -14.68 17.41
CA LEU A 82 -20.12 -13.55 16.75
C LEU A 82 -20.86 -12.22 17.01
N SER A 83 -20.12 -11.19 17.39
CA SER A 83 -20.70 -9.86 17.67
C SER A 83 -21.22 -9.16 16.41
N TRP A 84 -20.65 -9.45 15.25
CA TRP A 84 -21.06 -8.86 13.98
C TRP A 84 -20.82 -9.79 12.79
N THR A 85 -21.73 -9.76 11.81
CA THR A 85 -21.60 -10.50 10.54
C THR A 85 -22.00 -9.66 9.34
N GLY A 86 -21.15 -9.60 8.32
CA GLY A 86 -21.42 -9.04 7.00
C GLY A 86 -21.68 -10.13 5.96
N THR A 87 -22.40 -9.81 4.89
CA THR A 87 -22.77 -10.77 3.82
C THR A 87 -22.62 -10.11 2.45
N LEU A 88 -21.55 -10.45 1.75
CA LEU A 88 -21.26 -9.94 0.42
C LEU A 88 -21.61 -10.99 -0.64
N PHE A 89 -22.63 -10.71 -1.43
CA PHE A 89 -23.04 -11.59 -2.52
C PHE A 89 -22.03 -11.57 -3.66
N ARG A 90 -21.86 -12.70 -4.36
CA ARG A 90 -21.01 -12.74 -5.55
C ARG A 90 -21.55 -11.75 -6.59
N ASN A 91 -20.69 -10.87 -7.08
CA ASN A 91 -20.96 -9.96 -8.19
C ASN A 91 -19.80 -10.07 -9.20
N GLN A 92 -20.09 -10.38 -10.46
CA GLN A 92 -19.07 -10.57 -11.49
C GLN A 92 -18.61 -9.27 -12.13
N ASP A 93 -19.38 -8.20 -11.94
CA ASP A 93 -19.13 -6.86 -12.46
C ASP A 93 -18.09 -6.12 -11.60
N LEU A 94 -17.82 -6.63 -10.40
CA LEU A 94 -16.75 -6.15 -9.51
C LEU A 94 -15.42 -6.78 -9.88
N ARG A 95 -14.65 -6.12 -10.75
CA ARG A 95 -13.30 -6.54 -11.13
C ARG A 95 -12.34 -5.37 -11.10
N LEU A 96 -11.30 -5.47 -10.26
CA LEU A 96 -10.17 -4.56 -10.34
C LEU A 96 -9.16 -5.10 -11.37
N PRO A 97 -8.74 -4.30 -12.35
CA PRO A 97 -7.71 -4.71 -13.28
C PRO A 97 -6.36 -4.86 -12.57
N SER A 98 -5.62 -5.91 -12.94
CA SER A 98 -4.29 -6.22 -12.40
C SER A 98 -3.24 -6.19 -13.50
N ARG A 99 -1.99 -5.86 -13.16
CA ARG A 99 -0.81 -5.94 -14.05
C ARG A 99 0.20 -6.98 -13.54
N HIS A 100 1.34 -7.08 -14.21
CA HIS A 100 2.40 -8.06 -13.91
C HIS A 100 2.83 -8.06 -12.43
N LEU A 101 2.88 -6.88 -11.80
CA LEU A 101 3.15 -6.66 -10.38
C LEU A 101 2.07 -5.74 -9.80
N GLY A 102 1.04 -6.29 -9.16
CA GLY A 102 0.04 -5.52 -8.42
C GLY A 102 -1.16 -5.03 -9.25
N LEU A 103 -1.94 -4.12 -8.66
CA LEU A 103 -3.15 -3.55 -9.25
C LEU A 103 -2.80 -2.36 -10.17
N ILE A 104 -3.69 -2.04 -11.12
CA ILE A 104 -3.66 -0.74 -11.78
C ILE A 104 -4.10 0.31 -10.74
N THR A 105 -3.35 1.40 -10.58
CA THR A 105 -3.68 2.42 -9.58
C THR A 105 -4.89 3.23 -10.01
N ALA A 106 -5.54 3.93 -9.07
CA ALA A 106 -6.63 4.84 -9.39
C ALA A 106 -6.18 5.98 -10.33
N GLU A 107 -4.93 6.45 -10.17
CA GLU A 107 -4.34 7.52 -10.97
C GLU A 107 -4.16 7.12 -12.45
N GLU A 108 -3.99 5.82 -12.74
CA GLU A 108 -3.89 5.27 -14.09
C GLU A 108 -5.26 4.84 -14.67
N GLY A 109 -6.36 5.19 -13.99
CA GLY A 109 -7.71 4.81 -14.42
C GLY A 109 -8.11 3.38 -14.03
N GLY A 110 -7.45 2.77 -13.04
CA GLY A 110 -7.79 1.43 -12.54
C GLY A 110 -9.11 1.34 -11.78
N LEU A 111 -9.77 2.48 -11.52
CA LEU A 111 -11.07 2.55 -10.85
C LEU A 111 -11.85 3.78 -11.34
N GLU A 112 -12.78 3.57 -12.28
CA GLU A 112 -13.69 4.61 -12.75
C GLU A 112 -14.76 4.94 -11.69
N THR A 113 -15.33 6.15 -11.72
CA THR A 113 -16.35 6.59 -10.76
C THR A 113 -17.54 5.63 -10.67
N GLU A 114 -18.02 5.14 -11.82
CA GLU A 114 -19.14 4.19 -11.87
C GLU A 114 -18.80 2.87 -11.18
N GLN A 115 -17.55 2.42 -11.34
CA GLN A 115 -17.07 1.20 -10.70
C GLN A 115 -16.94 1.40 -9.18
N ALA A 116 -16.45 2.57 -8.74
CA ALA A 116 -16.41 2.92 -7.33
C ALA A 116 -17.81 2.95 -6.70
N ASP A 117 -18.81 3.51 -7.40
CA ASP A 117 -20.21 3.54 -6.95
C ASP A 117 -20.83 2.13 -6.88
N LEU A 118 -20.44 1.24 -7.80
CA LEU A 118 -20.82 -0.17 -7.76
C LEU A 118 -20.22 -0.88 -6.53
N PHE A 119 -18.93 -0.68 -6.25
CA PHE A 119 -18.28 -1.21 -5.04
C PHE A 119 -18.94 -0.71 -3.76
N ARG A 120 -19.21 0.60 -3.68
CA ARG A 120 -19.89 1.22 -2.55
C ARG A 120 -21.28 0.61 -2.33
N SER A 121 -22.10 0.60 -3.38
CA SER A 121 -23.47 0.08 -3.31
C SER A 121 -23.51 -1.39 -2.93
N TRP A 122 -22.55 -2.19 -3.41
CA TRP A 122 -22.43 -3.59 -3.07
C TRP A 122 -22.05 -3.80 -1.60
N LEU A 123 -21.08 -3.04 -1.09
CA LEU A 123 -20.63 -3.11 0.29
C LEU A 123 -21.74 -2.66 1.26
N GLU A 124 -22.38 -1.52 1.02
CA GLU A 124 -23.45 -0.97 1.87
C GLU A 124 -24.68 -1.89 1.94
N LYS A 125 -25.01 -2.59 0.84
CA LYS A 125 -26.11 -3.58 0.84
C LYS A 125 -25.77 -4.84 1.64
N GLY A 126 -24.49 -5.22 1.70
CA GLY A 126 -24.05 -6.46 2.33
C GLY A 126 -23.58 -6.32 3.78
N CYS A 127 -23.13 -5.13 4.17
CA CYS A 127 -22.49 -4.86 5.44
C CYS A 127 -23.08 -3.60 6.09
N ASP A 128 -23.72 -3.75 7.26
CA ASP A 128 -24.07 -2.62 8.11
C ASP A 128 -22.81 -2.09 8.81
N LEU A 129 -22.13 -1.15 8.15
CA LEU A 129 -20.90 -0.53 8.62
C LEU A 129 -21.13 0.29 9.91
N ASN A 130 -22.31 0.86 10.11
CA ASN A 130 -22.63 1.60 11.33
C ASN A 130 -22.70 0.66 12.53
N SER A 131 -23.34 -0.50 12.37
CA SER A 131 -23.36 -1.55 13.40
C SER A 131 -21.96 -2.11 13.67
N LEU A 132 -21.14 -2.29 12.63
CA LEU A 132 -19.74 -2.71 12.79
C LEU A 132 -18.95 -1.70 13.63
N LEU A 133 -19.03 -0.41 13.27
CA LEU A 133 -18.32 0.66 13.97
C LEU A 133 -18.80 0.78 15.42
N LYS A 134 -20.12 0.62 15.67
CA LYS A 134 -20.67 0.59 17.03
C LYS A 134 -20.09 -0.59 17.83
N THR A 135 -20.05 -1.78 17.24
CA THR A 135 -19.48 -3.00 17.85
C THR A 135 -18.00 -2.80 18.18
N ILE A 136 -17.22 -2.25 17.26
CA ILE A 136 -15.80 -1.95 17.47
C ILE A 136 -15.64 -0.93 18.60
N ARG A 137 -16.40 0.18 18.60
CA ARG A 137 -16.31 1.23 19.62
C ARG A 137 -16.70 0.75 21.01
N GLN A 138 -17.75 -0.05 21.14
CA GLN A 138 -18.17 -0.61 22.43
C GLN A 138 -17.12 -1.53 23.04
N ASN A 139 -16.35 -2.22 22.20
CA ASN A 139 -15.24 -3.08 22.60
C ASN A 139 -13.90 -2.34 22.72
N ARG A 140 -13.88 -1.02 22.53
CA ARG A 140 -12.71 -0.15 22.71
C ARG A 140 -12.90 0.65 23.99
N LYS A 141 -12.37 0.15 25.12
CA LYS A 141 -12.27 0.97 26.33
C LYS A 141 -11.18 2.05 26.21
N ASP A 142 -10.10 1.78 25.46
CA ASP A 142 -8.86 2.56 25.65
C ASP A 142 -8.20 3.08 24.36
N ILE A 143 -8.86 2.99 23.21
CA ILE A 143 -8.35 3.69 22.02
C ILE A 143 -8.99 5.07 21.98
N CYS A 144 -8.58 5.87 22.96
CA CYS A 144 -8.32 7.26 22.65
C CYS A 144 -7.39 7.24 21.43
N PRO A 145 -7.62 8.04 20.37
CA PRO A 145 -6.49 8.43 19.54
C PRO A 145 -5.50 8.95 20.57
N ALA A 146 -4.41 8.22 20.77
CA ALA A 146 -3.55 8.53 21.86
C ALA A 146 -3.14 9.99 21.63
N ASP A 147 -3.52 10.86 22.56
CA ASP A 147 -2.84 12.12 22.82
C ASP A 147 -1.37 11.85 23.22
N GLN A 148 -0.87 10.63 23.03
CA GLN A 148 0.44 10.39 22.43
C GLN A 148 0.49 11.02 21.01
N THR A 149 0.34 12.34 20.89
CA THR A 149 1.52 13.20 21.07
C THR A 149 2.66 12.53 21.87
N GLY A 150 3.21 11.44 21.33
CA GLY A 150 4.62 11.48 21.01
C GLY A 150 4.75 12.66 20.06
N THR A 151 4.70 13.89 20.60
CA THR A 151 5.28 15.04 19.94
C THR A 151 6.67 14.54 19.72
N ILE A 152 6.93 14.05 18.51
CA ILE A 152 8.27 14.04 17.97
C ILE A 152 8.68 15.47 18.24
N LYS A 153 9.49 15.67 19.29
CA LYS A 153 9.79 17.00 19.80
C LYS A 153 10.34 17.67 18.58
N ARG A 154 9.60 18.67 18.05
CA ARG A 154 10.14 19.49 17.00
C ARG A 154 11.49 19.92 17.56
N PRO A 155 12.61 19.61 16.90
CA PRO A 155 13.86 20.23 17.29
C PRO A 155 13.56 21.74 17.37
N GLY A 156 14.27 22.49 18.20
CA GLY A 156 14.20 23.95 18.15
C GLY A 156 14.75 24.44 16.81
N ILE A 157 14.03 24.19 15.72
CA ILE A 157 14.40 24.52 14.35
C ILE A 157 14.11 26.01 14.24
N SER A 158 15.09 26.79 14.68
CA SER A 158 15.17 28.21 14.38
C SER A 158 15.64 28.35 12.93
N HIS A 159 14.73 28.25 11.96
CA HIS A 159 15.09 28.52 10.56
C HIS A 159 14.22 29.63 9.98
N SER A 160 14.90 30.65 9.48
CA SER A 160 14.32 31.78 8.75
C SER A 160 13.85 31.40 7.33
N ARG A 161 14.17 30.19 6.84
CA ARG A 161 13.75 29.64 5.53
C ARG A 161 13.56 28.12 5.57
N PRO A 162 12.57 27.55 4.86
CA PRO A 162 12.32 26.11 4.81
C PRO A 162 13.38 25.36 3.98
N VAL A 163 13.63 24.10 4.34
CA VAL A 163 14.50 23.19 3.58
C VAL A 163 13.71 22.61 2.41
N ARG A 164 14.06 22.97 1.17
CA ARG A 164 13.32 22.49 -0.01
C ARG A 164 13.78 21.10 -0.42
N ILE A 165 12.85 20.14 -0.46
CA ILE A 165 13.11 18.76 -0.91
C ILE A 165 12.31 18.52 -2.19
N ALA A 166 13.00 18.20 -3.28
CA ALA A 166 12.36 17.76 -4.51
C ALA A 166 11.87 16.32 -4.35
N VAL A 167 10.60 16.05 -4.64
CA VAL A 167 10.03 14.70 -4.62
C VAL A 167 9.55 14.35 -6.02
N ALA A 168 10.12 13.30 -6.61
CA ALA A 168 9.65 12.83 -7.92
C ALA A 168 8.19 12.36 -7.81
N LYS A 169 7.27 12.79 -8.66
CA LYS A 169 5.88 12.34 -8.57
C LYS A 169 5.24 12.30 -9.95
N ASP A 170 5.13 11.10 -10.49
CA ASP A 170 4.49 10.79 -11.76
C ASP A 170 4.24 9.29 -11.91
N GLU A 171 3.86 8.85 -13.10
CA GLU A 171 3.52 7.46 -13.42
C GLU A 171 4.71 6.51 -13.20
N ALA A 172 5.95 6.99 -13.35
CA ALA A 172 7.15 6.20 -13.07
C ALA A 172 7.52 6.18 -11.58
N PHE A 173 7.19 7.24 -10.84
CA PHE A 173 7.47 7.41 -9.42
C PHE A 173 6.19 7.74 -8.66
N CYS A 174 5.40 6.70 -8.34
CA CYS A 174 4.05 6.82 -7.78
C CYS A 174 3.88 6.16 -6.41
N PHE A 175 4.93 5.53 -5.86
CA PHE A 175 4.84 4.85 -4.56
C PHE A 175 5.44 5.69 -3.45
N TYR A 176 4.56 6.25 -2.62
CA TYR A 176 4.90 7.05 -1.47
C TYR A 176 4.05 6.68 -0.27
N TYR A 177 4.67 6.66 0.90
CA TYR A 177 3.95 6.72 2.17
C TYR A 177 3.65 8.17 2.50
N GLN A 178 2.39 8.57 2.48
CA GLN A 178 1.98 9.94 2.82
C GLN A 178 2.51 10.34 4.22
N ALA A 179 2.53 9.40 5.17
CA ALA A 179 3.10 9.63 6.49
C ALA A 179 4.58 10.08 6.47
N ASN A 180 5.40 9.62 5.51
CA ASN A 180 6.79 10.06 5.39
C ASN A 180 6.87 11.53 4.96
N LEU A 181 6.02 11.92 4.01
CA LEU A 181 5.93 13.31 3.53
C LEU A 181 5.43 14.24 4.65
N ASP A 182 4.38 13.83 5.36
CA ASP A 182 3.82 14.58 6.49
C ASP A 182 4.86 14.78 7.60
N ILE A 183 5.69 13.77 7.87
CA ILE A 183 6.79 13.86 8.83
C ILE A 183 7.84 14.86 8.33
N LEU A 184 8.28 14.81 7.07
CA LEU A 184 9.25 15.76 6.53
C LEU A 184 8.75 17.22 6.67
N GLU A 185 7.51 17.49 6.30
CA GLU A 185 6.89 18.81 6.44
C GLU A 185 6.77 19.23 7.91
N LYS A 186 6.37 18.31 8.81
CA LYS A 186 6.29 18.56 10.24
C LYS A 186 7.65 18.97 10.85
N PHE A 187 8.75 18.52 10.24
CA PHE A 187 10.13 18.86 10.55
C PHE A 187 10.68 20.06 9.76
N GLY A 188 9.84 20.80 9.04
CA GLY A 188 10.20 22.08 8.41
C GLY A 188 10.72 21.96 6.98
N ALA A 189 10.58 20.80 6.34
CA ALA A 189 10.80 20.69 4.91
C ALA A 189 9.66 21.35 4.12
N GLU A 190 10.00 21.99 3.00
CA GLU A 190 9.06 22.34 1.95
C GLU A 190 9.18 21.30 0.84
N ILE A 191 8.14 20.52 0.62
CA ILE A 191 8.11 19.51 -0.43
C ILE A 191 7.73 20.16 -1.76
N VAL A 192 8.55 19.94 -2.79
CA VAL A 192 8.30 20.42 -4.14
C VAL A 192 8.26 19.23 -5.07
N PHE A 193 7.06 18.91 -5.57
CA PHE A 193 6.89 17.82 -6.52
C PHE A 193 7.41 18.21 -7.92
N PHE A 194 7.99 17.24 -8.62
CA PHE A 194 8.38 17.36 -10.02
C PHE A 194 8.20 16.00 -10.72
N SER A 195 8.05 15.97 -12.03
CA SER A 195 7.86 14.76 -12.83
C SER A 195 9.11 14.43 -13.64
N PRO A 196 9.86 13.37 -13.30
CA PRO A 196 10.94 12.87 -14.16
C PRO A 196 10.54 12.55 -15.61
N LEU A 197 9.27 12.26 -15.88
CA LEU A 197 8.76 12.02 -17.23
C LEU A 197 8.50 13.29 -18.04
N ARG A 198 8.26 14.43 -17.38
CA ARG A 198 7.76 15.66 -18.04
C ARG A 198 8.66 16.88 -17.81
N ASP A 199 9.26 17.03 -16.64
CA ASP A 199 10.10 18.18 -16.30
C ASP A 199 11.54 17.96 -16.75
N HIS A 200 12.13 18.96 -17.40
CA HIS A 200 13.50 18.88 -17.94
C HIS A 200 14.58 19.34 -16.96
N SER A 201 14.20 19.78 -15.76
CA SER A 201 15.14 20.23 -14.71
C SER A 201 14.57 20.02 -13.33
N LEU A 202 15.44 19.91 -12.33
CA LEU A 202 15.06 19.86 -10.93
C LEU A 202 14.53 21.24 -10.48
N PRO A 203 13.55 21.29 -9.57
CA PRO A 203 13.09 22.56 -9.02
C PRO A 203 14.24 23.38 -8.43
N PRO A 204 14.22 24.72 -8.58
CA PRO A 204 15.29 25.57 -8.12
C PRO A 204 15.38 25.61 -6.59
N GLY A 205 16.60 25.74 -6.07
CA GLY A 205 16.86 25.94 -4.64
C GLY A 205 16.64 24.70 -3.75
N ILE A 206 16.50 23.52 -4.35
CA ILE A 206 16.38 22.26 -3.60
C ILE A 206 17.67 21.95 -2.84
N GLN A 207 17.52 21.37 -1.66
CA GLN A 207 18.58 20.97 -0.75
C GLN A 207 18.59 19.45 -0.50
N GLY A 208 17.64 18.74 -1.08
CA GLY A 208 17.59 17.28 -1.12
C GLY A 208 16.67 16.78 -2.23
N LEU A 209 16.85 15.52 -2.61
CA LEU A 209 16.05 14.82 -3.61
C LEU A 209 15.51 13.51 -3.03
N TYR A 210 14.21 13.29 -3.18
CA TYR A 210 13.54 12.04 -2.83
C TYR A 210 12.99 11.40 -4.12
N LEU A 211 13.54 10.25 -4.48
CA LEU A 211 13.05 9.37 -5.53
C LEU A 211 12.34 8.18 -4.89
N GLY A 212 11.01 8.21 -4.80
CA GLY A 212 10.23 7.10 -4.25
C GLY A 212 10.20 5.87 -5.14
N GLY A 213 9.39 4.90 -4.75
CA GLY A 213 9.15 3.72 -5.56
C GLY A 213 8.24 4.00 -6.76
N GLY A 214 8.07 2.98 -7.60
CA GLY A 214 7.22 3.03 -8.77
C GLY A 214 7.72 2.04 -9.82
N TYR A 215 7.40 2.30 -11.07
CA TYR A 215 7.67 1.42 -12.21
C TYR A 215 8.52 2.09 -13.30
N PRO A 216 9.73 2.60 -12.99
CA PRO A 216 10.56 3.28 -13.98
C PRO A 216 10.90 2.39 -15.19
N GLU A 217 10.86 1.06 -15.04
CA GLU A 217 11.06 0.11 -16.12
C GLU A 217 9.98 0.16 -17.20
N LEU A 218 8.73 0.50 -16.84
CA LEU A 218 7.64 0.67 -17.80
C LEU A 218 7.78 1.97 -18.60
N HIS A 219 8.59 2.90 -18.11
CA HIS A 219 8.83 4.21 -18.71
C HIS A 219 10.30 4.42 -19.10
N ALA A 220 11.06 3.33 -19.28
CA ALA A 220 12.51 3.38 -19.44
C ALA A 220 12.96 4.28 -20.60
N GLU A 221 12.26 4.22 -21.73
CA GLU A 221 12.56 5.05 -22.90
C GLU A 221 12.32 6.55 -22.64
N ALA A 222 11.18 6.91 -22.06
CA ALA A 222 10.84 8.31 -21.75
C ALA A 222 11.83 8.90 -20.74
N LEU A 223 12.11 8.17 -19.66
CA LEU A 223 13.10 8.55 -18.65
C LEU A 223 14.51 8.70 -19.26
N SER A 224 14.86 7.85 -20.21
CA SER A 224 16.14 7.91 -20.90
C SER A 224 16.27 9.11 -21.83
N ARG A 225 15.19 9.48 -22.54
CA ARG A 225 15.14 10.66 -23.40
C ARG A 225 15.30 11.97 -22.64
N ASN A 226 14.91 12.02 -21.36
CA ASN A 226 15.08 13.20 -20.51
C ASN A 226 16.54 13.38 -20.06
N ARG A 227 17.42 13.67 -21.02
CA ARG A 227 18.86 13.79 -20.82
C ARG A 227 19.23 14.90 -19.84
N ASP A 228 18.61 16.06 -19.98
CA ASP A 228 18.92 17.25 -19.19
C ASP A 228 18.72 16.99 -17.69
N LEU A 229 17.56 16.45 -17.33
CA LEU A 229 17.27 16.09 -15.95
C LEU A 229 18.22 15.00 -15.41
N ARG A 230 18.52 13.96 -16.21
CA ARG A 230 19.45 12.90 -15.78
C ARG A 230 20.85 13.42 -15.49
N GLU A 231 21.37 14.28 -16.37
CA GLU A 231 22.69 14.91 -16.20
C GLU A 231 22.69 15.89 -15.02
N GLU A 232 21.60 16.63 -14.79
CA GLU A 232 21.47 17.51 -13.64
C GLU A 232 21.46 16.73 -12.32
N ILE A 233 20.67 15.64 -12.23
CA ILE A 233 20.64 14.76 -11.05
C ILE A 233 22.04 14.21 -10.76
N LEU A 234 22.73 13.69 -11.78
CA LEU A 234 24.08 13.14 -11.63
C LEU A 234 25.07 14.21 -11.13
N THR A 235 25.02 15.40 -11.73
CA THR A 235 25.89 16.53 -11.36
C THR A 235 25.64 16.97 -9.91
N LYS A 236 24.38 17.11 -9.50
CA LYS A 236 24.04 17.49 -8.12
C LYS A 236 24.40 16.39 -7.12
N ALA A 237 24.23 15.13 -7.47
CA ALA A 237 24.65 14.01 -6.63
C ALA A 237 26.16 14.04 -6.37
N GLN A 238 26.96 14.27 -7.43
CA GLN A 238 28.42 14.44 -7.33
C GLN A 238 28.81 15.70 -6.55
N GLY A 239 27.95 16.72 -6.56
CA GLY A 239 28.03 17.91 -5.72
C GLY A 239 27.56 17.73 -4.28
N ASN A 240 27.38 16.50 -3.80
CA ASN A 240 26.91 16.15 -2.45
C ASN A 240 25.46 16.55 -2.13
N LEU A 241 24.58 16.69 -3.13
CA LEU A 241 23.15 16.79 -2.86
C LEU A 241 22.68 15.49 -2.17
N PRO A 242 22.05 15.55 -0.99
CA PRO A 242 21.47 14.38 -0.35
C PRO A 242 20.36 13.79 -1.23
N ILE A 243 20.45 12.48 -1.52
CA ILE A 243 19.43 11.75 -2.29
C ILE A 243 18.95 10.57 -1.45
N TYR A 244 17.63 10.50 -1.25
CA TYR A 244 16.96 9.33 -0.69
C TYR A 244 16.17 8.65 -1.81
N ALA A 245 16.46 7.37 -2.06
CA ALA A 245 15.91 6.64 -3.20
C ALA A 245 15.39 5.26 -2.78
N GLU A 246 14.14 4.96 -3.13
CA GLU A 246 13.45 3.73 -2.75
C GLU A 246 13.14 2.86 -3.97
N CYS A 247 13.45 1.56 -3.93
CA CYS A 247 13.06 0.58 -4.96
C CYS A 247 13.27 1.13 -6.39
N GLY A 248 12.20 1.45 -7.14
CA GLY A 248 12.26 2.08 -8.48
C GLY A 248 13.12 3.34 -8.55
N GLY A 249 13.05 4.23 -7.55
CA GLY A 249 13.93 5.37 -7.40
C GLY A 249 15.42 4.98 -7.39
N PHE A 250 15.76 3.92 -6.66
CA PHE A 250 17.13 3.39 -6.64
C PHE A 250 17.51 2.76 -8.00
N LEU A 251 16.59 2.05 -8.66
CA LEU A 251 16.82 1.51 -10.00
C LEU A 251 17.15 2.63 -10.99
N TYR A 252 16.41 3.74 -10.96
CA TYR A 252 16.64 4.90 -11.84
C TYR A 252 18.01 5.57 -11.63
N LEU A 253 18.60 5.45 -10.44
CA LEU A 253 19.97 5.91 -10.17
C LEU A 253 21.06 5.01 -10.76
N CYS A 254 20.72 3.79 -11.20
CA CYS A 254 21.63 2.89 -11.90
C CYS A 254 21.81 3.33 -13.37
N ARG A 255 22.61 2.58 -14.15
CA ARG A 255 22.86 2.89 -15.57
C ARG A 255 21.65 2.68 -16.47
N GLY A 256 20.73 1.80 -16.10
CA GLY A 256 19.57 1.43 -16.92
C GLY A 256 19.23 -0.05 -16.79
N LEU A 257 18.32 -0.51 -17.65
CA LEU A 257 17.91 -1.91 -17.74
C LEU A 257 18.81 -2.74 -18.67
N ALA A 258 19.06 -3.99 -18.31
CA ALA A 258 19.74 -4.96 -19.14
C ALA A 258 18.89 -5.29 -20.38
N GLN A 259 19.53 -5.43 -21.53
CA GLN A 259 18.93 -6.00 -22.73
C GLN A 259 19.78 -7.17 -23.22
N LYS A 260 19.14 -8.31 -23.49
CA LYS A 260 19.67 -9.47 -24.26
C LYS A 260 21.20 -9.65 -24.18
N GLU A 261 21.74 -9.89 -22.99
CA GLU A 261 23.17 -10.16 -22.76
C GLU A 261 24.15 -9.03 -23.17
N GLU A 262 23.66 -7.85 -23.54
CA GLU A 262 24.50 -6.73 -23.93
C GLU A 262 25.01 -5.94 -22.71
N PRO A 263 26.27 -5.49 -22.74
CA PRO A 263 26.89 -4.78 -21.62
C PRO A 263 26.40 -3.33 -21.44
N ARG A 264 25.67 -2.75 -22.40
CA ARG A 264 25.13 -1.39 -22.32
C ARG A 264 23.59 -1.40 -22.35
N PRO A 265 22.93 -0.62 -21.48
CA PRO A 265 21.48 -0.48 -21.54
C PRO A 265 21.07 0.32 -22.78
N ALA A 266 20.05 -0.13 -23.52
CA ALA A 266 19.53 0.66 -24.65
C ALA A 266 18.79 1.94 -24.20
N HIS A 267 18.33 1.96 -22.95
CA HIS A 267 17.70 3.12 -22.32
C HIS A 267 18.55 3.55 -21.11
N PRO A 268 19.58 4.40 -21.29
CA PRO A 268 20.39 4.89 -20.20
C PRO A 268 19.56 5.74 -19.21
N TRP A 269 19.79 5.54 -17.92
CA TRP A 269 19.23 6.32 -16.82
C TRP A 269 20.28 7.27 -16.22
N VAL A 270 20.17 7.64 -14.94
CA VAL A 270 21.04 8.65 -14.31
C VAL A 270 22.50 8.17 -14.26
N GLY A 271 22.72 6.88 -13.98
CA GLY A 271 24.07 6.30 -13.98
C GLY A 271 24.95 6.71 -12.80
N LEU A 272 24.35 7.16 -11.69
CA LEU A 272 25.07 7.45 -10.44
C LEU A 272 25.74 6.19 -9.88
N PHE A 273 25.03 5.06 -9.91
CA PHE A 273 25.58 3.76 -9.56
C PHE A 273 25.97 2.96 -10.82
N PRO A 274 27.13 2.28 -10.81
CA PRO A 274 27.68 1.60 -11.98
C PRO A 274 27.01 0.25 -12.28
N PHE A 275 25.73 0.09 -11.95
CA PHE A 275 24.98 -1.16 -12.10
C PHE A 275 24.03 -1.11 -13.29
N VAL A 276 23.73 -2.27 -13.87
CA VAL A 276 22.68 -2.47 -14.86
C VAL A 276 21.65 -3.42 -14.24
N VAL A 277 20.37 -3.05 -14.30
CA VAL A 277 19.29 -3.76 -13.62
C VAL A 277 18.68 -4.80 -14.55
N ASN A 278 18.51 -6.04 -14.07
CA ASN A 278 17.87 -7.10 -14.86
C ASN A 278 16.53 -7.51 -14.25
N MET A 279 15.47 -7.50 -15.07
CA MET A 279 14.13 -7.94 -14.66
C MET A 279 14.02 -9.46 -14.80
N GLN A 280 13.99 -10.18 -13.68
CA GLN A 280 13.85 -11.63 -13.69
C GLN A 280 12.42 -12.04 -14.07
N LYS A 281 12.30 -13.16 -14.80
CA LYS A 281 11.00 -13.80 -15.04
C LYS A 281 10.46 -14.33 -13.71
N ARG A 282 9.15 -14.19 -13.51
CA ARG A 282 8.47 -14.67 -12.32
C ARG A 282 8.64 -16.19 -12.19
N CYS A 283 9.15 -16.63 -11.03
CA CYS A 283 9.11 -18.04 -10.63
C CYS A 283 7.68 -18.44 -10.23
#